data_AF-A0A7C5J0S5-F1
#
_entry.id   AF-A0A7C5J0S5-F1
#
_cell.length_a   1.000
_cell.length_b   1.000
_cell.length_c   1.000
_cell.angle_alpha   90.00
_cell.angle_beta   90.00
_cell.angle_gamma   90.00
#
_symmetry.space_group_name_H-M   'P 1'
#
loop_
_entity.id
_entity.type
_entity.pdbx_description
1 polymer ?
#
loop_
_entity_poly.entity_id
_entity_poly.type
_entity_poly.pdbx_seq_one_letter_code
_entity_poly.pdbx_strand_id
1 'polypeptide(L)'
;GRAQRAARLATAQATAEKKLYLLRQGVAVYNDRDRLLSDVAGIAFERDPSLKVVCGFHYKVTSDGAMLLVCSLRSKPDDIDVAAIAKRQGGGGHTCAAGFGVPVTMTSPSPLAAIDAALGELP
;
A
#
# COMPACT_ATOMS: atom_id res chain seq x y z
N GLY A 1 -15.26 -14.75 13.31
CA GLY A 1 -15.75 -16.13 13.08
C GLY A 1 -15.38 -16.65 11.70
N ARG A 2 -15.53 -17.95 11.41
CA ARG A 2 -15.12 -18.57 10.12
C ARG A 2 -15.72 -17.87 8.89
N ALA A 3 -17.01 -17.51 8.95
CA ALA A 3 -17.69 -16.79 7.86
C ALA A 3 -17.06 -15.41 7.57
N GLN A 4 -16.71 -14.66 8.63
CA GLN A 4 -16.05 -13.35 8.49
C GLN A 4 -14.66 -13.48 7.85
N ARG A 5 -13.90 -14.53 8.18
CA ARG A 5 -12.60 -14.80 7.55
C ARG A 5 -12.75 -15.14 6.07
N ALA A 6 -13.71 -15.99 5.71
CA ALA A 6 -13.98 -16.34 4.32
C ALA A 6 -14.38 -15.13 3.48
N ALA A 7 -15.26 -14.26 4.01
CA ALA A 7 -15.64 -13.02 3.34
C ALA A 7 -14.45 -12.07 3.11
N ARG A 8 -13.59 -11.90 4.12
CA ARG A 8 -12.36 -11.09 4.00
C ARG A 8 -11.44 -11.61 2.91
N LEU A 9 -11.22 -12.93 2.85
CA LEU A 9 -10.38 -13.55 1.84
C LEU A 9 -10.96 -13.38 0.43
N ALA A 10 -12.27 -13.53 0.26
CA ALA A 10 -12.92 -13.30 -1.02
C ALA A 10 -12.77 -11.84 -1.50
N THR A 11 -12.90 -10.86 -0.60
CA THR A 11 -12.67 -9.44 -0.94
C THR A 11 -11.21 -9.17 -1.30
N ALA A 12 -10.26 -9.77 -0.56
CA ALA A 12 -8.84 -9.64 -0.86
C ALA A 12 -8.50 -10.22 -2.23
N GLN A 13 -9.01 -11.41 -2.55
CA GLN A 13 -8.86 -12.07 -3.85
C GLN A 13 -9.39 -11.18 -4.99
N ALA A 14 -10.64 -10.71 -4.88
CA ALA A 14 -11.24 -9.86 -5.90
C ALA A 14 -10.48 -8.54 -6.11
N THR A 15 -9.89 -8.00 -5.04
CA THR A 15 -9.07 -6.79 -5.10
C THR A 15 -7.76 -7.06 -5.82
N ALA A 16 -7.06 -8.14 -5.46
CA ALA A 16 -5.83 -8.55 -6.13
C ALA A 16 -6.05 -8.86 -7.63
N GLU A 17 -7.25 -9.31 -8.03
CA GLU A 17 -7.60 -9.58 -9.43
C GLU A 17 -7.91 -8.33 -10.26
N LYS A 18 -8.62 -7.35 -9.70
CA LYS A 18 -9.30 -6.34 -10.53
C LYS A 18 -9.03 -4.90 -10.13
N LYS A 19 -8.34 -4.67 -9.01
CA LYS A 19 -8.22 -3.33 -8.41
C LYS A 19 -6.78 -2.91 -8.13
N LEU A 20 -5.80 -3.76 -8.39
CA LEU A 20 -4.38 -3.39 -8.37
C LEU A 20 -4.01 -2.66 -9.66
N TYR A 21 -3.34 -1.53 -9.50
CA TYR A 21 -2.70 -0.81 -10.60
C TYR A 21 -1.20 -1.04 -10.51
N LEU A 22 -0.56 -1.41 -11.61
CA LEU A 22 0.90 -1.39 -11.69
C LEU A 22 1.35 0.07 -11.78
N LEU A 23 2.00 0.55 -10.71
CA LEU A 23 2.52 1.91 -10.67
C LEU A 23 3.77 2.03 -11.53
N ARG A 24 4.67 1.06 -11.38
CA ARG A 24 5.89 0.85 -12.14
C ARG A 24 6.36 -0.59 -11.94
N GLN A 25 7.46 -0.98 -12.59
CA GLN A 25 7.96 -2.35 -12.51
C GLN A 25 8.15 -2.80 -11.04
N GLY A 26 7.52 -3.92 -10.69
CA GLY A 26 7.59 -4.50 -9.34
C GLY A 26 6.78 -3.79 -8.26
N VAL A 27 6.00 -2.75 -8.58
CA VAL A 27 5.19 -2.00 -7.60
C VAL A 27 3.72 -1.96 -8.01
N ALA A 28 2.88 -2.54 -7.17
CA ALA A 28 1.43 -2.45 -7.32
C ALA A 28 0.82 -1.53 -6.25
N VAL A 29 -0.21 -0.77 -6.62
CA VAL A 29 -0.93 0.15 -5.75
C VAL A 29 -2.44 -0.06 -5.85
N TYR A 30 -3.16 0.14 -4.76
CA TYR A 30 -4.62 0.17 -4.78
C TYR A 30 -5.20 0.97 -3.61
N ASN A 31 -6.46 1.38 -3.76
CA ASN A 31 -7.21 2.04 -2.69
C ASN A 31 -7.69 1.00 -1.66
N ASP A 32 -7.05 0.94 -0.50
CA ASP A 32 -7.30 -0.02 0.58
C ASP A 32 -8.46 0.41 1.48
N ARG A 33 -9.66 0.51 0.89
CA ARG A 33 -10.89 0.87 1.61
C ARG A 33 -11.27 -0.16 2.68
N ASP A 34 -11.05 -1.43 2.38
CA ASP A 34 -11.47 -2.56 3.22
C ASP A 34 -10.45 -2.91 4.32
N ARG A 35 -9.29 -2.24 4.34
CA ARG A 35 -8.19 -2.48 5.31
C ARG A 35 -7.68 -3.92 5.26
N LEU A 36 -7.49 -4.44 4.04
CA LEU A 36 -7.13 -5.83 3.77
C LEU A 36 -5.73 -5.97 3.13
N LEU A 37 -4.89 -4.94 3.19
CA LEU A 37 -3.58 -4.94 2.54
C LEU A 37 -2.73 -6.19 2.78
N SER A 38 -2.72 -6.74 3.99
CA SER A 38 -1.92 -7.94 4.26
C SER A 38 -2.35 -9.13 3.41
N ASP A 39 -3.67 -9.37 3.32
CA ASP A 39 -4.23 -10.49 2.56
C ASP A 39 -4.10 -10.24 1.06
N VAL A 40 -4.37 -9.00 0.62
CA VAL A 40 -4.23 -8.60 -0.80
C VAL A 40 -2.78 -8.75 -1.27
N ALA A 41 -1.81 -8.31 -0.46
CA ALA A 41 -0.40 -8.39 -0.82
C ALA A 41 0.08 -9.84 -0.94
N GLY A 42 -0.31 -10.72 -0.01
CA GLY A 42 0.03 -12.14 -0.09
C GLY A 42 -0.43 -12.77 -1.41
N ILE A 43 -1.71 -12.57 -1.74
CA ILE A 43 -2.29 -13.08 -2.99
C ILE A 43 -1.62 -12.45 -4.22
N ALA A 44 -1.31 -11.15 -4.18
CA ALA A 44 -0.67 -10.46 -5.27
C ALA A 44 0.75 -11.02 -5.55
N PHE A 45 1.54 -11.25 -4.51
CA PHE A 45 2.88 -11.84 -4.65
C PHE A 45 2.85 -13.29 -5.15
N GLU A 46 1.85 -14.08 -4.75
CA GLU A 46 1.67 -15.44 -5.26
C GLU A 46 1.33 -15.46 -6.75
N ARG A 47 0.52 -14.50 -7.21
CA ARG A 47 0.05 -14.42 -8.60
C ARG A 47 1.02 -13.77 -9.54
N ASP A 48 1.76 -12.78 -9.05
CA ASP A 48 2.83 -12.12 -9.78
C ASP A 48 4.09 -12.07 -8.90
N PRO A 49 4.94 -13.11 -9.00
CA PRO A 49 6.20 -13.16 -8.25
C PRO A 49 7.17 -12.01 -8.58
N SER A 50 6.96 -11.28 -9.68
CA SER A 50 7.79 -10.13 -10.06
C SER A 50 7.47 -8.88 -9.23
N LEU A 51 6.32 -8.83 -8.56
CA LEU A 51 6.00 -7.78 -7.61
C LEU A 51 6.94 -7.85 -6.41
N LYS A 52 7.51 -6.69 -6.07
CA LYS A 52 8.38 -6.50 -4.89
C LYS A 52 7.65 -5.78 -3.77
N VAL A 53 6.77 -4.83 -4.13
CA VAL A 53 6.02 -4.01 -3.18
C VAL A 53 4.54 -3.92 -3.59
N VAL A 54 3.66 -4.07 -2.61
CA VAL A 54 2.24 -3.73 -2.72
C VAL A 54 1.94 -2.60 -1.74
N CYS A 55 1.37 -1.51 -2.25
CA CYS A 55 1.01 -0.33 -1.48
C CYS A 55 -0.52 -0.12 -1.48
N GLY A 56 -1.13 -0.27 -0.32
CA GLY A 56 -2.52 0.09 -0.08
C GLY A 56 -2.61 1.53 0.43
N PHE A 57 -3.47 2.36 -0.18
CA PHE A 57 -3.66 3.74 0.25
C PHE A 57 -5.11 4.08 0.58
N HIS A 58 -5.31 5.08 1.44
CA HIS A 58 -6.62 5.70 1.69
C HIS A 58 -6.44 7.14 2.17
N TYR A 59 -7.48 7.95 2.06
CA TYR A 59 -7.48 9.31 2.58
C TYR A 59 -7.90 9.35 4.05
N LYS A 60 -7.26 10.23 4.81
CA LYS A 60 -7.61 10.54 6.19
C LYS A 60 -7.57 12.06 6.37
N VAL A 61 -8.59 12.61 7.02
CA VAL A 61 -8.54 14.00 7.51
C VAL A 61 -7.96 14.00 8.92
N THR A 62 -6.96 14.83 9.17
CA THR A 62 -6.33 15.02 10.49
C THR A 62 -7.18 15.94 11.36
N SER A 63 -6.88 15.99 12.66
CA SER A 63 -7.66 16.78 13.63
C SER A 63 -7.64 18.28 13.37
N ASP A 64 -6.60 18.78 12.71
CA ASP A 64 -6.44 20.17 12.26
C ASP A 64 -7.06 20.44 10.87
N GLY A 65 -7.75 19.44 10.29
CA GLY A 65 -8.45 19.57 9.01
C GLY A 65 -7.58 19.33 7.78
N ALA A 66 -6.28 19.04 7.91
CA ALA A 66 -5.45 18.67 6.78
C ALA A 66 -5.82 17.29 6.22
N MET A 67 -5.57 17.06 4.94
CA MET A 67 -5.82 15.77 4.29
C MET A 67 -4.50 15.02 4.09
N LEU A 68 -4.46 13.76 4.52
CA LEU A 68 -3.35 12.85 4.34
C LEU A 68 -3.74 11.70 3.43
N LEU A 69 -2.85 11.37 2.51
CA LEU A 69 -2.83 10.10 1.81
C LEU A 69 -2.02 9.11 2.64
N VAL A 70 -2.71 8.26 3.39
CA VAL A 70 -2.06 7.25 4.24
C VAL A 70 -1.72 6.04 3.39
N CYS A 71 -0.44 5.73 3.34
CA CYS A 71 0.13 4.64 2.56
C CYS A 71 0.60 3.53 3.50
N SER A 72 0.16 2.30 3.24
CA SER A 72 0.61 1.10 3.91
C SER A 72 1.32 0.22 2.89
N LEU A 73 2.51 -0.27 3.23
CA LEU A 73 3.39 -1.03 2.36
C LEU A 73 3.51 -2.48 2.84
N ARG A 74 3.64 -3.39 1.87
CA ARG A 74 4.05 -4.77 2.07
C ARG A 74 5.12 -5.12 1.05
N SER A 75 6.09 -5.93 1.47
CA SER A 75 7.06 -6.60 0.61
C SER A 75 7.14 -8.08 0.99
N LYS A 76 7.80 -8.88 0.13
CA LYS A 76 8.13 -10.28 0.45
C LYS A 76 9.21 -10.32 1.55
N PRO A 77 9.26 -11.41 2.35
CA PRO A 77 10.39 -11.66 3.23
C PRO A 77 11.72 -11.58 2.49
N ASP A 78 12.72 -10.96 3.11
CA ASP A 78 14.09 -10.83 2.60
C ASP A 78 14.25 -10.14 1.23
N ASP A 79 13.25 -9.37 0.79
CA ASP A 79 13.28 -8.54 -0.43
C ASP A 79 13.50 -7.05 -0.06
N ILE A 80 12.61 -6.14 -0.46
CA ILE A 80 12.72 -4.71 -0.16
C ILE A 80 12.38 -4.39 1.31
N ASP A 81 13.26 -3.64 1.99
CA ASP A 81 12.96 -3.04 3.30
C ASP A 81 12.00 -1.85 3.17
N VAL A 82 10.70 -2.12 3.35
CA VAL A 82 9.67 -1.07 3.30
C VAL A 82 9.65 -0.19 4.56
N ALA A 83 10.27 -0.61 5.67
CA ALA A 83 10.42 0.25 6.84
C ALA A 83 11.40 1.39 6.57
N ALA A 84 12.49 1.13 5.84
CA ALA A 84 13.41 2.18 5.41
C ALA A 84 12.69 3.23 4.54
N ILE A 85 11.83 2.79 3.62
CA ILE A 85 11.01 3.68 2.78
C ILE A 85 10.08 4.53 3.66
N ALA A 86 9.32 3.89 4.55
CA ALA A 86 8.39 4.61 5.43
C ALA A 86 9.09 5.62 6.34
N LYS A 87 10.27 5.28 6.89
CA LYS A 87 11.06 6.17 7.75
C LYS A 87 11.50 7.44 7.03
N ARG A 88 11.86 7.39 5.74
CA ARG A 88 12.18 8.59 4.94
C ARG A 88 11.02 9.58 4.85
N GLN A 89 9.79 9.08 4.96
CA GLN A 89 8.56 9.85 4.91
C GLN A 89 8.01 10.18 6.31
N GLY A 90 8.80 10.00 7.38
CA GLY A 90 8.37 10.21 8.76
C GLY A 90 7.40 9.14 9.31
N GLY A 91 7.24 8.03 8.59
CA GLY A 91 6.48 6.85 9.03
C GLY A 91 7.35 5.81 9.73
N GLY A 92 6.84 4.57 9.78
CA GLY A 92 7.55 3.47 10.44
C GLY A 92 6.87 2.11 10.28
N GLY A 93 7.48 1.08 10.88
CA GLY A 93 6.99 -0.29 10.86
C GLY A 93 8.11 -1.33 10.90
N HIS A 94 7.82 -2.50 10.37
CA HIS A 94 8.72 -3.64 10.23
C HIS A 94 9.25 -3.75 8.80
N THR A 95 10.36 -4.45 8.61
CA THR A 95 11.06 -4.61 7.33
C THR A 95 10.12 -4.97 6.17
N CYS A 96 9.13 -5.85 6.39
CA CYS A 96 8.17 -6.29 5.37
C CYS A 96 6.78 -5.60 5.45
N ALA A 97 6.58 -4.70 6.40
CA ALA A 97 5.28 -4.11 6.69
C ALA A 97 5.42 -2.76 7.40
N ALA A 98 5.21 -1.67 6.67
CA ALA A 98 5.38 -0.32 7.20
C ALA A 98 4.34 0.63 6.61
N GLY A 99 4.21 1.82 7.18
CA GLY A 99 3.31 2.83 6.65
C GLY A 99 3.75 4.26 6.95
N PHE A 100 3.28 5.19 6.14
CA PHE A 100 3.55 6.62 6.24
C PHE A 100 2.35 7.42 5.71
N GLY A 101 2.35 8.74 5.94
CA GLY A 101 1.33 9.64 5.43
C GLY A 101 1.96 10.71 4.53
N VAL A 102 1.34 10.98 3.39
CA VAL A 102 1.73 12.07 2.49
C VAL A 102 0.68 13.18 2.60
N PRO A 103 1.05 14.41 2.99
CA PRO A 103 0.14 15.55 2.93
C PRO A 103 -0.34 15.79 1.50
N VAL A 104 -1.65 15.93 1.34
CA VAL A 104 -2.27 16.20 0.03
C VAL A 104 -3.22 17.38 0.15
N THR A 105 -3.27 18.17 -0.91
CA THR A 105 -4.11 19.35 -1.09
C THR A 105 -5.01 19.15 -2.30
N MET A 106 -5.98 20.05 -2.51
CA MET A 106 -6.85 19.98 -3.69
C MET A 106 -6.11 20.18 -5.02
N THR A 107 -4.89 20.72 -4.99
CA THR A 107 -4.03 20.91 -6.16
C THR A 107 -2.91 19.87 -6.24
N SER A 108 -2.91 18.87 -5.34
CA SER A 108 -1.88 17.85 -5.34
C SER A 108 -1.94 17.01 -6.62
N PRO A 109 -0.78 16.48 -7.08
CA PRO A 109 -0.77 15.51 -8.16
C PRO A 109 -1.64 14.29 -7.78
N SER A 110 -2.04 13.51 -8.78
CA SER A 110 -2.87 12.32 -8.56
C SER A 110 -2.31 11.45 -7.42
N PRO A 111 -3.14 10.71 -6.66
CA PRO A 111 -2.64 9.89 -5.56
C PRO A 111 -1.54 8.91 -6.01
N LEU A 112 -1.61 8.42 -7.24
CA LEU A 112 -0.59 7.54 -7.80
C LEU A 112 0.77 8.26 -7.94
N ALA A 113 0.78 9.49 -8.45
CA ALA A 113 2.00 10.28 -8.58
C ALA A 113 2.57 10.69 -7.21
N ALA A 114 1.71 11.03 -6.24
CA ALA A 114 2.15 11.30 -4.87
C ALA A 114 2.79 10.07 -4.20
N ILE A 115 2.20 8.89 -4.41
CA ILE A 115 2.76 7.62 -3.92
C ILE A 115 4.09 7.32 -4.59
N ASP A 116 4.18 7.42 -5.92
CA ASP A 116 5.40 7.10 -6.64
C ASP A 116 6.57 8.00 -6.21
N ALA A 117 6.32 9.30 -6.10
CA ALA A 117 7.29 10.26 -5.57
C ALA A 117 7.73 9.92 -4.14
N ALA A 118 6.80 9.50 -3.28
CA ALA A 118 7.12 9.16 -1.89
C ALA A 118 7.88 7.83 -1.75
N LEU A 119 7.63 6.86 -2.64
CA LEU A 119 8.41 5.62 -2.69
C LEU A 119 9.86 5.89 -3.10
N GLY A 120 10.08 6.86 -4.00
CA GLY A 120 11.41 7.20 -4.52
C GLY A 120 12.01 6.04 -5.32
N GLU A 121 13.33 5.93 -5.41
CA GLU A 121 13.95 4.72 -5.95
C GLU A 121 13.85 3.57 -4.94
N LEU A 122 13.47 2.38 -5.42
CA LEU A 122 13.56 1.17 -4.60
C LEU A 122 15.03 0.72 -4.59
N PRO A 123 15.57 0.32 -3.41
CA PRO A 123 16.93 -0.20 -3.31
C PRO A 123 17.11 -1.53 -4.05
#